data_AF-A0A5N5SUB8-F1
#
_entry.id   AF-A0A5N5SUB8-F1
#
_cell.length_a   1.000
_cell.length_b   1.000
_cell.length_c   1.000
_cell.angle_alpha   90.00
_cell.angle_beta   90.00
_cell.angle_gamma   90.00
#
_symmetry.space_group_name_H-M   'P 1'
#
loop_
_entity.id
_entity.type
_entity.pdbx_description
1 polymer ?
#
loop_
_entity_poly.entity_id
_entity_poly.type
_entity_poly.pdbx_seq_one_letter_code
_entity_poly.pdbx_strand_id
1 'polypeptide(L)'
;MVSSAVFSIGIPPSGGTVEITYHTYAHRSIPSLLMQTIKVTNPTNENIIIETEQLGLKEWNSASTRFVKIYHGEGQHDYLVVSGSVDIPNSNNVLSVSIVTRKIPPSIEVKSRESNTLHFFTSVNYSDPILRNGYKSVKDMTEHTALKNLKDAVSGNVKKLRTDHSSVWQELWLSGFSISESKAENTINGDLINATIYNVLSQSPAPLHELHTVAKQRESIMKDLAYAEGCYGGHHTLQAETLWSKLDSIEDINNVVSLWIMTLEKQGCHQLVRSGADGVMQGILLSLGGFQFKNQHLEFNADPSHLHRDYFFRPEPLMFPIKLTQPLTAILYITSDKVHMEELKHTIHVKEVAIAPAHHHHSLTNIVDQILKRDIEKHSDFQ
;
A
#
# COMPACT_ATOMS: atom_id res chain seq x y z
N MET A 1 -1.08 -1.74 -6.32
CA MET A 1 -2.46 -1.51 -6.78
C MET A 1 -2.37 -0.51 -7.93
N VAL A 2 -2.93 -0.84 -9.09
CA VAL A 2 -2.81 -0.02 -10.31
C VAL A 2 -4.15 0.63 -10.59
N SER A 3 -4.20 1.96 -10.60
CA SER A 3 -5.40 2.67 -11.02
C SER A 3 -5.65 2.39 -12.49
N SER A 4 -6.87 1.98 -12.83
CA SER A 4 -7.24 1.56 -14.19
C SER A 4 -8.55 2.24 -14.58
N ALA A 5 -8.57 2.84 -15.76
CA ALA A 5 -9.77 3.45 -16.34
C ALA A 5 -9.91 3.01 -17.79
N VAL A 6 -11.13 2.69 -18.21
CA VAL A 6 -11.45 2.28 -19.59
C VAL A 6 -12.47 3.26 -20.15
N PHE A 7 -12.16 3.82 -21.32
CA PHE A 7 -13.04 4.70 -22.07
C PHE A 7 -13.35 4.04 -23.41
N SER A 8 -14.61 4.05 -23.82
CA SER A 8 -15.06 3.53 -25.11
C SER A 8 -15.65 4.67 -25.92
N ILE A 9 -15.12 4.88 -27.13
CA ILE A 9 -15.55 5.93 -28.05
C ILE A 9 -16.16 5.27 -29.28
N GLY A 10 -17.46 5.48 -29.51
CA GLY A 10 -18.10 5.06 -30.75
C GLY A 10 -17.66 5.94 -31.92
N ILE A 11 -17.37 5.34 -33.09
CA ILE A 11 -17.08 6.05 -34.32
C ILE A 11 -18.26 5.89 -35.29
N PRO A 12 -19.12 6.91 -35.45
CA PRO A 12 -20.08 6.96 -36.54
C PRO A 12 -19.39 7.42 -37.84
N PRO A 13 -19.77 6.91 -39.03
CA PRO A 13 -20.83 5.95 -39.33
C PRO A 13 -20.37 4.48 -39.42
N SER A 14 -19.09 4.18 -39.20
CA SER A 14 -18.47 2.86 -39.44
C SER A 14 -18.89 1.76 -38.46
N GLY A 15 -19.70 2.09 -37.45
CA GLY A 15 -20.33 1.11 -36.54
C GLY A 15 -19.35 0.43 -35.57
N GLY A 16 -18.11 0.90 -35.50
CA GLY A 16 -17.08 0.36 -34.61
C GLY A 16 -16.84 1.23 -33.37
N THR A 17 -16.43 0.60 -32.28
CA THR A 17 -16.08 1.28 -31.02
C THR A 17 -14.59 1.17 -30.78
N VAL A 18 -13.91 2.30 -30.65
CA VAL A 18 -12.50 2.35 -30.22
C VAL A 18 -12.45 2.30 -28.71
N GLU A 19 -11.59 1.43 -28.19
CA GLU A 19 -11.37 1.30 -26.75
C GLU A 19 -10.02 1.94 -26.37
N ILE A 20 -10.05 2.81 -25.37
CA ILE A 20 -8.86 3.44 -24.80
C ILE A 20 -8.77 3.05 -23.31
N THR A 21 -7.72 2.33 -22.96
CA THR A 21 -7.45 1.90 -21.58
C THR A 21 -6.28 2.67 -21.01
N TYR A 22 -6.46 3.23 -19.82
CA TYR A 22 -5.43 3.90 -19.04
C TYR A 22 -5.10 3.07 -17.81
N HIS A 23 -3.81 2.83 -17.59
CA HIS A 23 -3.30 2.28 -16.33
C HIS A 23 -2.26 3.23 -15.75
N THR A 24 -2.43 3.62 -14.49
CA THR A 24 -1.51 4.53 -13.79
C THR A 24 -1.13 3.97 -12.43
N TYR A 25 0.15 4.03 -12.08
CA TYR A 25 0.63 3.71 -10.74
C TYR A 25 1.90 4.46 -10.37
N ALA A 26 2.01 4.87 -9.11
CA ALA A 26 3.28 5.29 -8.51
C ALA A 26 4.05 4.03 -8.10
N HIS A 27 5.31 3.92 -8.52
CA HIS A 27 6.10 2.72 -8.31
C HIS A 27 6.49 2.58 -6.83
N ARG A 28 6.27 1.40 -6.24
CA ARG A 28 6.41 1.24 -4.79
C ARG A 28 7.86 1.09 -4.33
N SER A 29 8.70 0.43 -5.14
CA SER A 29 10.14 0.30 -4.89
C SER A 29 11.00 1.45 -5.44
N ILE A 30 10.40 2.38 -6.19
CA ILE A 30 11.09 3.51 -6.83
C ILE A 30 10.22 4.75 -6.58
N PRO A 31 10.36 5.41 -5.42
CA PRO A 31 9.44 6.46 -4.98
C PRO A 31 9.30 7.63 -5.95
N SER A 32 10.34 7.90 -6.76
CA SER A 32 10.34 8.98 -7.75
C SER A 32 9.61 8.65 -9.05
N LEU A 33 9.18 7.41 -9.28
CA LEU A 33 8.67 6.97 -10.59
C LEU A 33 7.15 6.84 -10.64
N LEU A 34 6.53 7.57 -11.55
CA LEU A 34 5.13 7.41 -11.97
C LEU A 34 5.08 6.73 -13.35
N MET A 35 4.27 5.69 -13.45
CA MET A 35 4.07 4.89 -14.65
C MET A 35 2.66 5.08 -15.19
N GLN A 36 2.55 5.40 -16.48
CA GLN A 36 1.28 5.47 -17.20
C GLN A 36 1.35 4.63 -18.47
N THR A 37 0.32 3.82 -18.70
CA THR A 37 0.15 3.05 -19.93
C THR A 37 -1.17 3.42 -20.57
N ILE A 38 -1.10 3.81 -21.84
CA ILE A 38 -2.26 4.08 -22.68
C ILE A 38 -2.30 2.99 -23.75
N LYS A 39 -3.36 2.18 -23.74
CA LYS A 39 -3.62 1.21 -24.79
C LYS A 39 -4.81 1.68 -25.61
N VAL A 40 -4.62 1.79 -26.91
CA VAL A 40 -5.69 2.08 -27.87
C VAL A 40 -5.93 0.83 -28.70
N THR A 41 -7.16 0.35 -28.70
CA THR A 41 -7.61 -0.79 -29.51
C THR A 41 -8.55 -0.28 -30.58
N ASN A 42 -8.18 -0.46 -31.85
CA ASN A 42 -9.00 -0.10 -33.00
C ASN A 42 -9.59 -1.38 -33.63
N PRO A 43 -10.82 -1.80 -33.30
CA PRO A 43 -11.44 -2.96 -33.93
C PRO A 43 -12.06 -2.64 -35.31
N THR A 44 -12.03 -1.38 -35.74
CA THR A 44 -12.68 -0.95 -36.99
C THR A 44 -11.88 -1.38 -38.21
N ASN A 45 -12.48 -1.23 -39.39
CA ASN A 45 -11.84 -1.52 -40.68
C ASN A 45 -11.07 -0.33 -41.27
N GLU A 46 -10.98 0.79 -40.53
CA GLU A 46 -10.32 2.01 -40.97
C GLU A 46 -9.20 2.38 -40.01
N ASN A 47 -8.19 3.10 -40.51
CA ASN A 47 -7.18 3.68 -39.64
C ASN A 47 -7.80 4.84 -38.86
N ILE A 48 -7.46 4.96 -37.58
CA ILE A 48 -7.89 6.07 -36.74
C ILE A 48 -6.68 6.93 -36.38
N ILE A 49 -6.91 8.24 -36.29
CA ILE A 49 -5.93 9.21 -35.80
C ILE A 49 -6.52 9.81 -34.53
N ILE A 50 -5.81 9.64 -33.42
CA ILE A 50 -6.16 10.23 -32.14
C ILE A 50 -5.30 11.46 -31.94
N GLU A 51 -5.93 12.63 -31.89
CA GLU A 51 -5.27 13.87 -31.49
C GLU A 51 -5.03 13.84 -29.98
N THR A 52 -3.85 14.25 -29.55
CA THR A 52 -3.52 14.32 -28.12
C THR A 52 -3.01 15.69 -27.74
N GLU A 53 -3.36 16.09 -26.52
CA GLU A 53 -2.86 17.31 -25.91
C GLU A 53 -2.21 16.97 -24.57
N GLN A 54 -0.97 17.39 -24.39
CA GLN A 54 -0.32 17.34 -23.09
C GLN A 54 -0.56 18.68 -22.40
N LEU A 55 -1.45 18.68 -21.40
CA LEU A 55 -1.75 19.87 -20.63
C LEU A 55 -0.49 20.40 -19.96
N GLY A 56 -0.17 21.67 -20.23
CA GLY A 56 0.99 22.35 -19.67
C GLY A 56 0.80 22.77 -18.21
N LEU A 57 1.86 23.33 -17.63
CA LEU A 57 1.90 23.76 -16.23
C LEU A 57 1.36 25.19 -16.09
N LYS A 58 0.03 25.33 -16.14
CA LYS A 58 -0.61 26.65 -16.02
C LYS A 58 -0.50 27.27 -14.62
N GLU A 59 -0.28 26.45 -13.59
CA GLU A 59 -0.34 26.86 -12.18
C GLU A 59 1.01 26.74 -11.43
N TRP A 60 2.15 26.88 -12.13
CA TRP A 60 3.47 26.84 -11.49
C TRP A 60 4.39 27.97 -11.96
N ASN A 61 4.23 29.15 -11.36
CA ASN A 61 4.88 30.39 -11.80
C ASN A 61 6.42 30.35 -11.80
N SER A 62 7.05 29.56 -10.91
CA SER A 62 8.50 29.45 -10.84
C SER A 62 9.08 28.39 -11.79
N ALA A 63 8.22 27.66 -12.52
CA ALA A 63 8.64 26.56 -13.37
C ALA A 63 9.42 27.05 -14.59
N SER A 64 10.53 26.38 -14.84
CA SER A 64 11.31 26.47 -16.08
C SER A 64 11.23 25.13 -16.80
N THR A 65 11.06 25.16 -18.12
CA THR A 65 10.97 23.95 -18.95
C THR A 65 12.14 23.90 -19.93
N ARG A 66 12.75 22.74 -20.09
CA ARG A 66 13.73 22.46 -21.15
C ARG A 66 13.50 21.08 -21.74
N PHE A 67 14.01 20.87 -22.95
CA PHE A 67 13.88 19.60 -23.65
C PHE A 67 15.17 18.81 -23.59
N VAL A 68 15.05 17.50 -23.46
CA VAL A 68 16.18 16.57 -23.61
C VAL A 68 15.77 15.40 -24.48
N LYS A 69 16.75 14.82 -25.15
CA LYS A 69 16.56 13.58 -25.91
C LYS A 69 17.19 12.43 -25.16
N ILE A 70 16.45 11.35 -24.98
CA ILE A 70 16.91 10.13 -24.31
C ILE A 70 16.77 8.97 -25.30
N TYR A 71 17.83 8.18 -25.43
CA TYR A 71 17.83 6.95 -26.23
C TYR A 71 17.44 5.78 -25.34
N HIS A 72 16.40 5.06 -25.71
CA HIS A 72 16.01 3.80 -25.07
C HIS A 72 15.08 3.01 -25.98
N GLY A 73 15.08 1.67 -25.86
CA GLY A 73 14.31 0.80 -26.74
C GLY A 73 14.77 0.93 -28.20
N GLU A 74 13.83 1.19 -29.11
CA GLU A 74 14.07 1.22 -30.56
C GLU A 74 14.47 2.59 -31.11
N GLY A 75 14.64 3.62 -30.27
CA GLY A 75 15.01 4.94 -30.80
C GLY A 75 15.25 6.05 -29.79
N GLN A 76 15.25 7.25 -30.35
CA GLN A 76 15.41 8.50 -29.61
C GLN A 76 14.03 9.09 -29.29
N HIS A 77 13.82 9.49 -28.05
CA HIS A 77 12.57 10.06 -27.58
C HIS A 77 12.79 11.43 -26.93
N ASP A 78 11.85 12.35 -27.16
CA ASP A 78 11.86 13.68 -26.57
C ASP A 78 11.21 13.66 -25.17
N TYR A 79 11.88 14.32 -24.23
CA TYR A 79 11.47 14.46 -22.85
C TYR A 79 11.45 15.92 -22.43
N LEU A 80 10.49 16.25 -21.59
CA LEU A 80 10.33 17.52 -20.92
C LEU A 80 10.98 17.42 -19.54
N VAL A 81 11.92 18.33 -19.25
CA VAL A 81 12.43 18.56 -17.90
C VAL A 81 11.83 19.87 -17.41
N VAL A 82 11.04 19.77 -16.35
CA VAL A 82 10.41 20.89 -15.68
C VAL A 82 11.03 21.01 -14.30
N SER A 83 11.44 22.21 -13.92
CA SER A 83 11.99 22.48 -12.59
C SER A 83 11.53 23.81 -12.06
N GLY A 84 11.22 23.87 -10.76
CA GLY A 84 10.71 25.06 -10.10
C GLY A 84 10.83 24.95 -8.58
N SER A 85 10.50 26.05 -7.90
CA SER A 85 10.36 26.06 -6.44
C SER A 85 8.89 25.93 -6.04
N VAL A 86 8.60 25.14 -5.01
CA VAL A 86 7.27 25.05 -4.38
C VAL A 86 7.35 25.62 -2.97
N ASP A 87 6.41 26.50 -2.62
CA ASP A 87 6.40 27.18 -1.34
C ASP A 87 5.84 26.27 -0.24
N ILE A 88 6.47 26.30 0.94
CA ILE A 88 6.00 25.56 2.11
C ILE A 88 5.12 26.50 2.95
N PRO A 89 3.87 26.11 3.27
CA PRO A 89 2.99 26.93 4.10
C PRO A 89 3.65 27.30 5.43
N ASN A 90 3.49 28.56 5.86
CA ASN A 90 4.01 29.09 7.12
C ASN A 90 5.55 29.01 7.28
N SER A 91 6.31 28.98 6.18
CA SER A 91 7.77 28.91 6.20
C SER A 91 8.41 29.78 5.13
N ASN A 92 9.63 30.26 5.38
CA ASN A 92 10.48 30.92 4.38
C ASN A 92 11.23 29.91 3.49
N ASN A 93 11.10 28.62 3.79
CA ASN A 93 11.70 27.56 3.03
C ASN A 93 10.82 27.20 1.81
N VAL A 94 11.48 26.67 0.80
CA VAL A 94 10.88 26.14 -0.42
C VAL A 94 11.40 24.74 -0.67
N LEU A 95 10.68 23.97 -1.48
CA LEU A 95 11.17 22.73 -2.07
C LEU A 95 11.66 23.02 -3.48
N SER A 96 12.86 22.57 -3.84
CA SER A 96 13.28 22.51 -5.23
C SER A 96 12.70 21.23 -5.84
N VAL A 97 11.85 21.35 -6.86
CA VAL A 97 11.17 20.20 -7.49
C VAL A 97 11.58 20.11 -8.96
N SER A 98 11.89 18.90 -9.41
CA SER A 98 12.21 18.57 -10.79
C SER A 98 11.36 17.39 -11.26
N ILE A 99 10.69 17.56 -12.40
CA ILE A 99 9.84 16.57 -13.06
C ILE A 99 10.42 16.30 -14.44
N VAL A 100 10.66 15.04 -14.77
CA VAL A 100 11.05 14.63 -16.12
C VAL A 100 10.00 13.67 -16.66
N THR A 101 9.36 14.04 -17.76
CA THR A 101 8.28 13.28 -18.36
C THR A 101 8.42 13.20 -19.87
N ARG A 102 7.92 12.11 -20.47
CA ARG A 102 7.95 11.91 -21.92
C ARG A 102 7.02 12.93 -22.59
N LYS A 103 7.48 13.53 -23.68
CA LYS A 103 6.62 14.36 -24.52
C LYS A 103 5.62 13.48 -25.26
N ILE A 104 4.34 13.82 -25.18
CA ILE A 104 3.28 13.09 -25.90
C ILE A 104 3.28 13.56 -27.38
N PRO A 105 3.28 12.64 -28.37
CA PRO A 105 3.16 13.01 -29.78
C PRO A 105 1.78 13.65 -30.05
N PRO A 106 1.69 14.70 -30.88
CA PRO A 106 0.45 15.45 -31.09
C PRO A 106 -0.68 14.61 -31.70
N SER A 107 -0.33 13.53 -32.38
CA SER A 107 -1.29 12.55 -32.86
C SER A 107 -0.72 11.14 -32.80
N ILE A 108 -1.60 10.15 -32.66
CA ILE A 108 -1.29 8.73 -32.66
C ILE A 108 -2.15 8.07 -33.73
N GLU A 109 -1.52 7.49 -34.74
CA GLU A 109 -2.22 6.64 -35.71
C GLU A 109 -2.33 5.21 -35.17
N VAL A 110 -3.53 4.63 -35.25
CA VAL A 110 -3.77 3.21 -34.94
C VAL A 110 -4.47 2.57 -36.12
N LYS A 111 -3.80 1.60 -36.75
CA LYS A 111 -4.32 0.98 -37.97
C LYS A 111 -5.58 0.17 -37.69
N SER A 112 -6.34 -0.06 -38.75
CA SER A 112 -7.49 -0.98 -38.75
C SER A 112 -7.13 -2.32 -38.10
N ARG A 113 -7.96 -2.78 -37.16
CA ARG A 113 -7.83 -4.06 -36.43
C ARG A 113 -6.52 -4.22 -35.66
N GLU A 114 -5.84 -3.13 -35.33
CA GLU A 114 -4.62 -3.14 -34.52
C GLU A 114 -4.83 -2.55 -33.12
N SER A 115 -3.85 -2.79 -32.24
CA SER A 115 -3.77 -2.16 -30.93
C SER A 115 -2.38 -1.56 -30.75
N ASN A 116 -2.34 -0.31 -30.31
CA ASN A 116 -1.10 0.39 -29.97
C ASN A 116 -1.04 0.63 -28.47
N THR A 117 0.10 0.30 -27.86
CA THR A 117 0.35 0.52 -26.42
C THR A 117 1.49 1.49 -26.25
N LEU A 118 1.25 2.57 -25.51
CA LEU A 118 2.23 3.59 -25.19
C LEU A 118 2.52 3.58 -23.70
N HIS A 119 3.80 3.58 -23.37
CA HIS A 119 4.29 3.70 -22.00
C HIS A 119 4.89 5.09 -21.78
N PHE A 120 4.42 5.77 -20.73
CA PHE A 120 4.90 7.06 -20.28
C PHE A 120 5.49 6.90 -18.89
N PHE A 121 6.72 7.37 -18.76
CA PHE A 121 7.49 7.37 -17.52
C PHE A 121 7.63 8.81 -17.09
N THR A 122 7.28 9.09 -15.85
CA THR A 122 7.48 10.40 -15.23
C THR A 122 8.30 10.21 -13.96
N SER A 123 9.43 10.89 -13.89
CA SER A 123 10.30 10.92 -12.71
C SER A 123 10.09 12.24 -11.97
N VAL A 124 9.84 12.19 -10.67
CA VAL A 124 9.67 13.35 -9.80
C VAL A 124 10.72 13.27 -8.70
N ASN A 125 11.54 14.31 -8.57
CA ASN A 125 12.48 14.45 -7.47
C ASN A 125 12.35 15.83 -6.85
N TYR A 126 12.53 15.89 -5.54
CA TYR A 126 12.49 17.13 -4.80
C TYR A 126 13.57 17.13 -3.70
N SER A 127 13.95 18.32 -3.24
CA SER A 127 14.89 18.51 -2.13
C SER A 127 14.17 18.47 -0.78
N ASP A 128 14.94 18.35 0.30
CA ASP A 128 14.49 18.79 1.62
C ASP A 128 14.14 20.29 1.62
N PRO A 129 13.42 20.80 2.64
CA PRO A 129 13.17 22.22 2.81
C PRO A 129 14.46 23.04 2.82
N ILE A 130 14.58 23.99 1.89
CA ILE A 130 15.74 24.88 1.75
C ILE A 130 15.32 26.34 1.80
N LEU A 131 16.22 27.24 2.21
CA LEU A 131 15.98 28.67 2.07
C LEU A 131 15.80 29.04 0.59
N ARG A 132 14.85 29.95 0.29
CA ARG A 132 14.53 30.35 -1.09
C ARG A 132 15.74 30.81 -1.91
N ASN A 133 16.71 31.48 -1.27
CA ASN A 133 17.94 31.93 -1.94
C ASN A 133 18.87 30.77 -2.37
N GLY A 134 18.76 29.61 -1.70
CA GLY A 134 19.49 28.38 -2.02
C GLY A 134 18.90 27.57 -3.18
N TYR A 135 17.73 27.94 -3.71
CA TYR A 135 17.09 27.21 -4.81
C TYR A 135 18.04 27.03 -6.01
N LYS A 136 18.75 28.08 -6.41
CA LYS A 136 19.64 28.04 -7.57
C LYS A 136 20.76 27.01 -7.45
N SER A 137 21.30 26.78 -6.25
CA SER A 137 22.37 25.80 -6.05
C SER A 137 21.87 24.36 -5.98
N VAL A 138 20.59 24.15 -5.66
CA VAL A 138 20.00 22.81 -5.49
C VAL A 138 19.28 22.33 -6.76
N LYS A 139 18.80 23.27 -7.59
CA LYS A 139 18.06 23.01 -8.82
C LYS A 139 18.74 21.95 -9.70
N ASP A 140 20.01 22.17 -10.06
CA ASP A 140 20.74 21.30 -10.98
C ASP A 140 20.90 19.88 -10.44
N MET A 141 21.05 19.73 -9.11
CA MET A 141 21.11 18.44 -8.44
C MET A 141 19.76 17.69 -8.50
N THR A 142 18.64 18.40 -8.30
CA THR A 142 17.31 17.78 -8.40
C THR A 142 17.00 17.36 -9.84
N GLU A 143 17.36 18.18 -10.84
CA GLU A 143 17.20 17.84 -12.25
C GLU A 143 18.05 16.63 -12.65
N HIS A 144 19.31 16.61 -12.20
CA HIS A 144 20.23 15.51 -12.47
C HIS A 144 19.69 14.19 -11.91
N THR A 145 19.22 14.21 -10.66
CA THR A 145 18.64 13.03 -10.00
C THR A 145 17.36 12.56 -10.71
N ALA A 146 16.47 13.49 -11.07
CA ALA A 146 15.24 13.17 -11.79
C ALA A 146 15.53 12.51 -13.16
N LEU A 147 16.50 13.06 -13.90
CA LEU A 147 16.95 12.52 -15.18
C LEU A 147 17.59 11.15 -15.04
N LYS A 148 18.42 10.94 -14.02
CA LYS A 148 19.05 9.66 -13.75
C LYS A 148 18.00 8.58 -13.47
N ASN A 149 17.10 8.85 -12.52
CA ASN A 149 16.02 7.92 -12.15
C ASN A 149 15.14 7.56 -13.35
N LEU A 150 14.81 8.54 -14.18
CA LEU A 150 14.06 8.29 -15.42
C LEU A 150 14.83 7.39 -16.38
N LYS A 151 16.11 7.70 -16.65
CA LYS A 151 16.97 6.92 -17.56
C LYS A 151 17.09 5.46 -17.12
N ASP A 152 17.26 5.24 -15.82
CA ASP A 152 17.34 3.91 -15.23
C ASP A 152 16.01 3.15 -15.43
N ALA A 153 14.88 3.82 -15.23
CA ALA A 153 13.54 3.23 -15.42
C ALA A 153 13.23 2.88 -16.89
N VAL A 154 13.49 3.80 -17.84
CA VAL A 154 13.17 3.59 -19.26
C VAL A 154 14.11 2.59 -19.94
N SER A 155 15.30 2.39 -19.40
CA SER A 155 16.24 1.35 -19.85
C SER A 155 15.89 -0.04 -19.29
N GLY A 156 14.99 -0.09 -18.30
CA GLY A 156 14.55 -1.32 -17.65
C GLY A 156 13.45 -2.06 -18.41
N ASN A 157 13.04 -3.20 -17.85
CA ASN A 157 11.92 -4.00 -18.38
C ASN A 157 10.59 -3.52 -17.79
N VAL A 158 9.71 -2.99 -18.63
CA VAL A 158 8.39 -2.46 -18.23
C VAL A 158 7.52 -3.50 -17.53
N LYS A 159 7.53 -4.75 -18.02
CA LYS A 159 6.78 -5.84 -17.37
C LYS A 159 7.32 -6.11 -15.98
N LYS A 160 8.65 -6.09 -15.82
CA LYS A 160 9.30 -6.24 -14.51
C LYS A 160 8.91 -5.12 -13.56
N LEU A 161 8.97 -3.85 -13.98
CA LEU A 161 8.53 -2.72 -13.13
C LEU A 161 7.09 -2.88 -12.62
N ARG A 162 6.19 -3.40 -13.47
CA ARG A 162 4.81 -3.67 -13.04
C ARG A 162 4.74 -4.83 -12.04
N THR A 163 5.48 -5.91 -12.30
CA THR A 163 5.54 -7.07 -11.39
C THR A 163 6.12 -6.67 -10.04
N ASP A 164 7.25 -5.94 -10.03
CA ASP A 164 7.92 -5.46 -8.81
C ASP A 164 7.00 -4.54 -8.00
N HIS A 165 6.31 -3.58 -8.64
CA HIS A 165 5.30 -2.77 -7.95
C HIS A 165 4.17 -3.64 -7.36
N SER A 166 3.71 -4.64 -8.10
CA SER A 166 2.58 -5.48 -7.68
C SER A 166 2.97 -6.43 -6.54
N SER A 167 4.18 -6.97 -6.54
CA SER A 167 4.67 -7.86 -5.50
C SER A 167 4.78 -7.15 -4.16
N VAL A 168 5.27 -5.90 -4.13
CA VAL A 168 5.33 -5.13 -2.88
C VAL A 168 3.94 -4.91 -2.30
N TRP A 169 2.95 -4.61 -3.14
CA TRP A 169 1.57 -4.51 -2.65
C TRP A 169 1.03 -5.86 -2.18
N GLN A 170 1.33 -6.96 -2.87
CA GLN A 170 0.94 -8.29 -2.41
C GLN A 170 1.55 -8.60 -1.04
N GLU A 171 2.81 -8.27 -0.81
CA GLU A 171 3.51 -8.43 0.47
C GLU A 171 2.87 -7.58 1.57
N LEU A 172 2.64 -6.28 1.33
CA LEU A 172 1.97 -5.39 2.28
C LEU A 172 0.54 -5.84 2.64
N TRP A 173 -0.16 -6.50 1.71
CA TRP A 173 -1.53 -7.00 1.92
C TRP A 173 -1.60 -8.48 2.36
N LEU A 174 -0.45 -9.14 2.60
CA LEU A 174 -0.43 -10.45 3.28
C LEU A 174 -1.07 -10.30 4.67
N SER A 175 -0.64 -9.26 5.38
CA SER A 175 -1.26 -8.79 6.61
C SER A 175 -2.53 -8.01 6.30
N GLY A 176 -3.56 -8.16 7.12
CA GLY A 176 -4.75 -7.33 6.97
C GLY A 176 -5.87 -7.62 7.94
N PHE A 177 -6.92 -6.82 7.84
CA PHE A 177 -8.12 -6.94 8.64
C PHE A 177 -9.34 -7.00 7.74
N SER A 178 -10.35 -7.75 8.15
CA SER A 178 -11.70 -7.72 7.58
C SER A 178 -12.72 -7.97 8.68
N ILE A 179 -13.94 -7.49 8.45
CA ILE A 179 -15.04 -7.55 9.39
C ILE A 179 -16.31 -8.04 8.69
N SER A 180 -17.13 -8.85 9.35
CA SER A 180 -18.40 -9.33 8.79
C SER A 180 -19.30 -8.18 8.40
N GLU A 181 -19.85 -8.15 7.19
CA GLU A 181 -20.65 -7.04 6.67
C GLU A 181 -21.87 -6.71 7.56
N SER A 182 -22.11 -5.41 7.78
CA SER A 182 -23.30 -4.91 8.46
C SER A 182 -24.13 -4.08 7.49
N LYS A 183 -25.46 -4.27 7.54
CA LYS A 183 -26.44 -3.48 6.77
C LYS A 183 -26.99 -2.29 7.54
N ALA A 184 -26.54 -2.07 8.78
CA ALA A 184 -26.98 -0.93 9.56
C ALA A 184 -26.43 0.37 8.94
N GLU A 185 -27.25 1.42 8.98
CA GLU A 185 -26.88 2.73 8.44
C GLU A 185 -25.65 3.29 9.18
N ASN A 186 -24.80 4.01 8.45
CA ASN A 186 -23.57 4.63 8.97
C ASN A 186 -22.59 3.65 9.65
N THR A 187 -22.67 2.35 9.34
CA THR A 187 -21.73 1.36 9.87
C THR A 187 -20.53 1.20 8.94
N ILE A 188 -19.32 1.17 9.52
CA ILE A 188 -18.10 0.91 8.76
C ILE A 188 -18.06 -0.54 8.25
N ASN A 189 -17.68 -0.73 7.00
CA ASN A 189 -17.57 -2.03 6.35
C ASN A 189 -16.19 -2.20 5.69
N GLY A 190 -15.95 -3.39 5.16
CA GLY A 190 -14.65 -3.78 4.61
C GLY A 190 -14.17 -2.90 3.44
N ASP A 191 -15.09 -2.32 2.68
CA ASP A 191 -14.80 -1.39 1.59
C ASP A 191 -14.11 -0.12 2.09
N LEU A 192 -14.70 0.57 3.07
CA LEU A 192 -14.13 1.77 3.67
C LEU A 192 -12.84 1.46 4.42
N ILE A 193 -12.80 0.37 5.18
CA ILE A 193 -11.59 -0.07 5.88
C ILE A 193 -10.44 -0.30 4.89
N ASN A 194 -10.68 -1.05 3.82
CA ASN A 194 -9.65 -1.32 2.81
C ASN A 194 -9.21 -0.04 2.08
N ALA A 195 -10.15 0.86 1.75
CA ALA A 195 -9.84 2.13 1.11
C ALA A 195 -9.00 3.03 2.03
N THR A 196 -9.34 3.12 3.31
CA THR A 196 -8.59 3.89 4.30
C THR A 196 -7.18 3.33 4.47
N ILE A 197 -7.04 2.03 4.73
CA ILE A 197 -5.73 1.38 4.88
C ILE A 197 -4.89 1.55 3.61
N TYR A 198 -5.49 1.37 2.42
CA TYR A 198 -4.82 1.60 1.15
C TYR A 198 -4.24 3.02 1.04
N ASN A 199 -5.01 4.04 1.41
CA ASN A 199 -4.55 5.43 1.35
C ASN A 199 -3.44 5.71 2.37
N VAL A 200 -3.58 5.21 3.61
CA VAL A 200 -2.55 5.34 4.65
C VAL A 200 -1.24 4.69 4.22
N LEU A 201 -1.30 3.46 3.70
CA LEU A 201 -0.11 2.78 3.21
C LEU A 201 0.48 3.46 1.97
N SER A 202 -0.36 3.93 1.04
CA SER A 202 0.12 4.61 -0.18
C SER A 202 0.94 5.85 0.12
N GLN A 203 0.61 6.57 1.20
CA GLN A 203 1.35 7.75 1.65
C GLN A 203 2.51 7.44 2.62
N SER A 204 2.61 6.20 3.10
CA SER A 204 3.73 5.76 3.93
C SER A 204 4.87 5.24 3.05
N PRO A 205 6.14 5.65 3.23
CA PRO A 205 7.27 5.06 2.50
C PRO A 205 7.39 3.55 2.73
N ALA A 206 7.98 2.80 1.80
CA ALA A 206 8.17 1.35 1.93
C ALA A 206 9.67 0.99 1.85
N PRO A 207 10.49 1.42 2.83
CA PRO A 207 11.94 1.34 2.74
C PRO A 207 12.46 -0.11 2.68
N LEU A 208 11.75 -1.09 3.24
CA LEU A 208 12.10 -2.51 3.04
C LEU A 208 11.97 -2.95 1.59
N HIS A 209 11.18 -2.27 0.79
CA HIS A 209 10.86 -2.69 -0.58
C HIS A 209 11.55 -1.85 -1.65
N GLU A 210 12.28 -0.81 -1.25
CA GLU A 210 13.01 0.07 -2.15
C GLU A 210 14.27 -0.59 -2.75
N LEU A 211 14.54 -0.28 -4.02
CA LEU A 211 15.65 -0.89 -4.78
C LEU A 211 17.03 -0.59 -4.21
N HIS A 212 17.19 0.54 -3.53
CA HIS A 212 18.48 1.04 -3.07
C HIS A 212 18.69 0.91 -1.56
N THR A 213 17.79 0.22 -0.86
CA THR A 213 17.92 0.00 0.58
C THR A 213 19.07 -0.94 0.89
N VAL A 214 20.07 -0.43 1.63
CA VAL A 214 21.27 -1.18 2.00
C VAL A 214 20.98 -2.26 3.04
N ALA A 215 21.73 -3.36 3.03
CA ALA A 215 21.51 -4.51 3.91
C ALA A 215 21.42 -4.14 5.40
N LYS A 216 22.32 -3.27 5.89
CA LYS A 216 22.32 -2.77 7.27
C LYS A 216 21.03 -2.02 7.63
N GLN A 217 20.48 -1.25 6.69
CA GLN A 217 19.23 -0.53 6.90
C GLN A 217 18.05 -1.51 6.93
N ARG A 218 18.02 -2.52 6.04
CA ARG A 218 17.01 -3.58 6.06
C ARG A 218 17.00 -4.33 7.39
N GLU A 219 18.18 -4.72 7.89
CA GLU A 219 18.33 -5.38 9.19
C GLU A 219 17.81 -4.51 10.34
N SER A 220 18.13 -3.22 10.34
CA SER A 220 17.61 -2.28 11.34
C SER A 220 16.08 -2.20 11.30
N ILE A 221 15.48 -2.08 10.11
CA ILE A 221 14.02 -2.00 9.98
C ILE A 221 13.37 -3.31 10.44
N MET A 222 13.93 -4.46 10.04
CA MET A 222 13.44 -5.78 10.48
C MET A 222 13.49 -5.93 12.01
N LYS A 223 14.53 -5.41 12.65
CA LYS A 223 14.63 -5.38 14.11
C LYS A 223 13.51 -4.53 14.73
N ASP A 224 13.25 -3.35 14.16
CA ASP A 224 12.20 -2.45 14.66
C ASP A 224 10.80 -3.06 14.47
N LEU A 225 10.55 -3.80 13.38
CA LEU A 225 9.30 -4.53 13.16
C LEU A 225 9.11 -5.72 14.13
N ALA A 226 10.22 -6.41 14.46
CA ALA A 226 10.19 -7.53 15.40
C ALA A 226 9.91 -7.08 16.84
N TYR A 227 10.26 -5.85 17.19
CA TYR A 227 10.08 -5.30 18.53
C TYR A 227 8.95 -4.27 18.57
N ALA A 228 7.71 -4.75 18.63
CA ALA A 228 6.50 -3.92 18.72
C ALA A 228 6.02 -3.66 20.16
N GLU A 229 6.87 -3.90 21.17
CA GLU A 229 6.49 -3.71 22.57
C GLU A 229 6.11 -2.25 22.85
N GLY A 230 5.01 -2.05 23.58
CA GLY A 230 4.46 -0.71 23.85
C GLY A 230 3.61 -0.11 22.71
N CYS A 231 3.53 -0.76 21.55
CA CYS A 231 2.51 -0.49 20.54
C CYS A 231 1.42 -1.59 20.63
N TYR A 232 0.12 -1.30 20.73
CA TYR A 232 -0.59 -0.02 20.74
C TYR A 232 -1.20 0.23 22.13
N GLY A 233 -0.84 1.36 22.78
CA GLY A 233 -1.21 1.63 24.18
C GLY A 233 -2.63 2.19 24.42
N GLY A 234 -3.39 2.48 23.37
CA GLY A 234 -4.69 3.15 23.46
C GLY A 234 -5.91 2.21 23.40
N HIS A 235 -7.10 2.79 23.29
CA HIS A 235 -8.34 2.06 23.00
C HIS A 235 -8.40 1.61 21.54
N HIS A 236 -9.00 0.45 21.29
CA HIS A 236 -9.16 -0.06 19.93
C HIS A 236 -9.76 0.97 18.96
N THR A 237 -9.22 1.04 17.75
CA THR A 237 -9.48 2.14 16.80
C THR A 237 -10.70 1.94 15.91
N LEU A 238 -11.33 0.76 15.96
CA LEU A 238 -12.46 0.44 15.09
C LEU A 238 -13.68 1.33 15.36
N GLN A 239 -13.87 1.77 16.60
CA GLN A 239 -14.95 2.70 16.98
C GLN A 239 -14.60 4.18 16.83
N ALA A 240 -13.36 4.51 16.46
CA ALA A 240 -12.96 5.90 16.27
C ALA A 240 -13.44 6.41 14.91
N GLU A 241 -14.68 6.88 14.83
CA GLU A 241 -15.35 7.30 13.59
C GLU A 241 -14.51 8.29 12.76
N THR A 242 -13.76 9.18 13.40
CA THR A 242 -12.92 10.18 12.73
C THR A 242 -11.76 9.57 11.94
N LEU A 243 -11.30 8.37 12.30
CA LEU A 243 -10.29 7.61 11.54
C LEU A 243 -10.87 6.98 10.27
N TRP A 244 -12.20 6.91 10.17
CA TRP A 244 -12.92 6.30 9.05
C TRP A 244 -13.82 7.32 8.35
N SER A 245 -13.43 8.60 8.35
CA SER A 245 -14.19 9.61 7.62
C SER A 245 -14.11 9.41 6.10
N LYS A 246 -14.91 10.19 5.37
CA LYS A 246 -15.06 10.05 3.91
C LYS A 246 -13.73 10.25 3.19
N LEU A 247 -13.62 9.67 2.00
CA LEU A 247 -12.42 9.69 1.15
C LEU A 247 -12.73 10.29 -0.23
N ASP A 248 -13.60 11.29 -0.26
CA ASP A 248 -14.19 11.82 -1.50
C ASP A 248 -13.26 12.82 -2.21
N SER A 249 -12.32 13.43 -1.48
CA SER A 249 -11.35 14.38 -2.02
C SER A 249 -9.92 14.11 -1.54
N ILE A 250 -8.94 14.72 -2.22
CA ILE A 250 -7.52 14.65 -1.81
C ILE A 250 -7.33 15.26 -0.42
N GLU A 251 -8.07 16.32 -0.08
CA GLU A 251 -8.03 16.96 1.24
C GLU A 251 -8.55 16.00 2.33
N ASP A 252 -9.68 15.34 2.09
CA ASP A 252 -10.23 14.35 3.02
C ASP A 252 -9.27 13.19 3.23
N ILE A 253 -8.69 12.66 2.15
CA ILE A 253 -7.69 11.59 2.20
C ILE A 253 -6.49 12.04 3.05
N ASN A 254 -5.93 13.22 2.79
CA ASN A 254 -4.77 13.73 3.53
C ASN A 254 -5.07 13.93 5.02
N ASN A 255 -6.28 14.38 5.35
CA ASN A 255 -6.72 14.53 6.73
C ASN A 255 -6.81 13.16 7.43
N VAL A 256 -7.47 12.17 6.80
CA VAL A 256 -7.59 10.81 7.33
C VAL A 256 -6.22 10.19 7.55
N VAL A 257 -5.33 10.27 6.55
CA VAL A 257 -3.98 9.72 6.66
C VAL A 257 -3.21 10.38 7.81
N SER A 258 -3.27 11.71 7.91
CA SER A 258 -2.60 12.44 9.00
C SER A 258 -3.12 12.01 10.37
N LEU A 259 -4.43 11.84 10.53
CA LEU A 259 -5.04 11.36 11.77
C LEU A 259 -4.60 9.95 12.14
N TRP A 260 -4.51 9.04 11.17
CA TRP A 260 -4.00 7.68 11.40
C TRP A 260 -2.56 7.67 11.88
N ILE A 261 -1.67 8.35 11.14
CA ILE A 261 -0.25 8.41 11.50
C ILE A 261 -0.06 9.04 12.88
N MET A 262 -0.71 10.19 13.14
CA MET A 262 -0.65 10.84 14.45
C MET A 262 -1.20 9.95 15.58
N THR A 263 -2.26 9.20 15.33
CA THR A 263 -2.85 8.30 16.33
C THR A 263 -1.90 7.17 16.68
N LEU A 264 -1.29 6.53 15.68
CA LEU A 264 -0.30 5.47 15.90
C LEU A 264 0.92 6.00 16.67
N GLU A 265 1.48 7.13 16.26
CA GLU A 265 2.64 7.73 16.93
C GLU A 265 2.35 8.07 18.40
N LYS A 266 1.22 8.72 18.67
CA LYS A 266 0.82 9.11 20.04
C LYS A 266 0.52 7.91 20.94
N GLN A 267 0.22 6.75 20.37
CA GLN A 267 -0.14 5.53 21.10
C GLN A 267 0.99 4.50 21.12
N GLY A 268 2.23 4.96 20.99
CA GLY A 268 3.44 4.16 21.20
C GLY A 268 4.05 3.54 19.94
N CYS A 269 3.37 3.60 18.79
CA CYS A 269 3.81 2.93 17.56
C CYS A 269 4.82 3.72 16.72
N HIS A 270 5.47 4.74 17.29
CA HIS A 270 6.45 5.60 16.61
C HIS A 270 7.59 4.83 15.90
N GLN A 271 8.08 3.72 16.47
CA GLN A 271 9.10 2.89 15.82
C GLN A 271 8.56 2.19 14.57
N LEU A 272 7.34 1.63 14.65
CA LEU A 272 6.68 0.99 13.53
C LEU A 272 6.32 2.01 12.42
N VAL A 273 5.84 3.20 12.78
CA VAL A 273 5.58 4.27 11.82
C VAL A 273 6.86 4.67 11.08
N ARG A 274 7.99 4.78 11.80
CA ARG A 274 9.30 5.09 11.21
C ARG A 274 9.82 3.98 10.29
N SER A 275 9.46 2.73 10.54
CA SER A 275 9.75 1.58 9.67
C SER A 275 9.00 1.62 8.34
N GLY A 276 8.07 2.56 8.16
CA GLY A 276 7.32 2.76 6.93
C GLY A 276 6.10 1.85 6.86
N ALA A 277 5.67 1.53 5.65
CA ALA A 277 4.37 0.92 5.37
C ALA A 277 4.16 -0.43 6.04
N ASP A 278 5.18 -1.27 6.12
CA ASP A 278 5.12 -2.57 6.82
C ASP A 278 4.79 -2.35 8.32
N GLY A 279 5.49 -1.43 8.98
CA GLY A 279 5.24 -1.10 10.38
C GLY A 279 3.92 -0.34 10.59
N VAL A 280 3.53 0.54 9.66
CA VAL A 280 2.23 1.20 9.71
C VAL A 280 1.10 0.18 9.60
N MET A 281 1.18 -0.81 8.71
CA MET A 281 0.22 -1.91 8.63
C MET A 281 0.15 -2.67 9.96
N GLN A 282 1.30 -3.07 10.50
CA GLN A 282 1.38 -3.76 11.79
C GLN A 282 0.74 -2.91 12.91
N GLY A 283 1.05 -1.62 12.99
CA GLY A 283 0.48 -0.68 13.96
C GLY A 283 -1.03 -0.53 13.82
N ILE A 284 -1.56 -0.46 12.60
CA ILE A 284 -3.01 -0.46 12.33
C ILE A 284 -3.64 -1.73 12.90
N LEU A 285 -3.10 -2.92 12.59
CA LEU A 285 -3.65 -4.19 13.07
C LEU A 285 -3.61 -4.31 14.59
N LEU A 286 -2.52 -3.88 15.22
CA LEU A 286 -2.41 -3.82 16.68
C LEU A 286 -3.49 -2.90 17.27
N SER A 287 -3.70 -1.73 16.66
CA SER A 287 -4.71 -0.78 17.10
C SER A 287 -6.15 -1.30 16.92
N LEU A 288 -6.43 -2.06 15.86
CA LEU A 288 -7.76 -2.60 15.57
C LEU A 288 -8.14 -3.73 16.53
N GLY A 289 -7.20 -4.62 16.83
CA GLY A 289 -7.42 -5.71 17.78
C GLY A 289 -7.29 -5.28 19.23
N GLY A 290 -6.87 -4.05 19.53
CA GLY A 290 -6.42 -3.71 20.88
C GLY A 290 -5.30 -4.66 21.34
N PHE A 291 -4.46 -5.10 20.40
CA PHE A 291 -3.38 -6.03 20.68
C PHE A 291 -2.22 -5.31 21.35
N GLN A 292 -1.72 -5.87 22.45
CA GLN A 292 -0.60 -5.31 23.19
C GLN A 292 0.45 -6.38 23.45
N PHE A 293 1.66 -6.15 22.95
CA PHE A 293 2.82 -6.93 23.39
C PHE A 293 3.25 -6.46 24.78
N LYS A 294 3.26 -7.39 25.74
CA LYS A 294 3.82 -7.17 27.07
C LYS A 294 4.84 -8.26 27.36
N ASN A 295 6.09 -7.88 27.60
CA ASN A 295 7.21 -8.79 27.77
C ASN A 295 7.30 -9.78 26.60
N GLN A 296 6.75 -10.97 26.80
CA GLN A 296 6.88 -12.07 25.86
C GLN A 296 5.53 -12.52 25.33
N HIS A 297 4.40 -11.91 25.71
CA HIS A 297 3.08 -12.31 25.21
C HIS A 297 2.29 -11.21 24.53
N LEU A 298 1.40 -11.63 23.62
CA LEU A 298 0.42 -10.78 22.95
C LEU A 298 -0.91 -10.87 23.67
N GLU A 299 -1.38 -9.76 24.22
CA GLU A 299 -2.70 -9.64 24.83
C GLU A 299 -3.71 -9.12 23.83
N PHE A 300 -4.93 -9.63 23.86
CA PHE A 300 -6.09 -9.07 23.16
C PHE A 300 -6.93 -8.28 24.16
N ASN A 301 -6.83 -6.96 24.12
CA ASN A 301 -7.42 -6.06 25.12
C ASN A 301 -8.66 -5.31 24.58
N ALA A 302 -9.45 -5.97 23.73
CA ALA A 302 -10.72 -5.43 23.26
C ALA A 302 -11.82 -5.72 24.29
N ASP A 303 -12.65 -4.70 24.58
CA ASP A 303 -13.82 -4.87 25.43
C ASP A 303 -14.82 -5.85 24.75
N PRO A 304 -15.30 -6.91 25.44
CA PRO A 304 -16.24 -7.85 24.86
C PRO A 304 -17.52 -7.22 24.30
N SER A 305 -17.98 -6.10 24.86
CA SER A 305 -19.14 -5.36 24.34
C SER A 305 -18.93 -4.83 22.93
N HIS A 306 -17.68 -4.72 22.49
CA HIS A 306 -17.31 -4.23 21.17
C HIS A 306 -17.20 -5.36 20.14
N LEU A 307 -17.24 -6.63 20.56
CA LEU A 307 -17.12 -7.81 19.70
C LEU A 307 -18.47 -8.31 19.20
N HIS A 308 -19.24 -7.40 18.60
CA HIS A 308 -20.58 -7.69 18.07
C HIS A 308 -20.57 -8.15 16.61
N ARG A 309 -19.38 -8.20 15.98
CA ARG A 309 -19.15 -8.61 14.59
C ARG A 309 -17.92 -9.50 14.50
N ASP A 310 -17.87 -10.34 13.48
CA ASP A 310 -16.76 -11.26 13.29
C ASP A 310 -15.54 -10.50 12.75
N TYR A 311 -14.41 -10.63 13.44
CA TYR A 311 -13.14 -10.01 13.08
C TYR A 311 -12.21 -11.05 12.48
N PHE A 312 -11.65 -10.72 11.32
CA PHE A 312 -10.75 -11.60 10.58
C PHE A 312 -9.41 -10.88 10.42
N PHE A 313 -8.43 -11.29 11.22
CA PHE A 313 -7.05 -10.86 11.08
C PHE A 313 -6.31 -11.83 10.18
N ARG A 314 -5.76 -11.35 9.07
CA ARG A 314 -4.80 -12.08 8.25
C ARG A 314 -3.42 -11.74 8.80
N PRO A 315 -2.68 -12.73 9.34
CA PRO A 315 -1.40 -12.44 9.93
C PRO A 315 -0.37 -12.17 8.83
N GLU A 316 0.56 -11.27 9.13
CA GLU A 316 1.92 -11.36 8.58
C GLU A 316 2.47 -12.76 8.89
N PRO A 317 3.52 -13.28 8.24
CA PRO A 317 4.23 -14.46 8.77
C PRO A 317 4.90 -14.16 10.12
N LEU A 318 4.09 -13.96 11.15
CA LEU A 318 4.44 -14.05 12.55
C LEU A 318 4.25 -15.52 12.93
N MET A 319 5.36 -16.25 12.94
CA MET A 319 5.38 -17.63 13.39
C MET A 319 5.17 -17.66 14.91
N PHE A 320 4.07 -18.28 15.36
CA PHE A 320 3.81 -18.47 16.79
C PHE A 320 3.37 -19.91 17.11
N PRO A 321 3.85 -20.50 18.21
CA PRO A 321 3.40 -21.81 18.66
C PRO A 321 2.02 -21.72 19.34
N ILE A 322 1.06 -22.53 18.89
CA ILE A 322 -0.27 -22.68 19.52
C ILE A 322 -0.25 -23.84 20.53
N LYS A 323 -0.86 -23.65 21.71
CA LYS A 323 -1.02 -24.67 22.77
C LYS A 323 -2.45 -24.65 23.33
N LEU A 324 -2.94 -25.83 23.75
CA LEU A 324 -4.26 -26.00 24.37
C LEU A 324 -4.12 -26.09 25.90
N THR A 325 -5.10 -25.53 26.62
CA THR A 325 -5.22 -25.60 28.08
C THR A 325 -6.31 -26.60 28.51
N GLN A 326 -6.18 -27.16 29.72
CA GLN A 326 -7.27 -27.85 30.41
C GLN A 326 -7.57 -27.21 31.77
N PRO A 327 -8.84 -26.92 32.12
CA PRO A 327 -10.04 -27.08 31.28
C PRO A 327 -10.02 -26.15 30.06
N LEU A 328 -10.83 -26.44 29.05
CA LEU A 328 -10.99 -25.62 27.85
C LEU A 328 -11.60 -24.27 28.24
N THR A 329 -10.74 -23.32 28.57
CA THR A 329 -11.07 -21.90 28.67
C THR A 329 -10.41 -21.20 27.49
N ALA A 330 -11.19 -20.46 26.71
CA ALA A 330 -10.67 -19.63 25.63
C ALA A 330 -9.85 -18.48 26.24
N ILE A 331 -8.56 -18.73 26.44
CA ILE A 331 -7.59 -17.68 26.77
C ILE A 331 -6.44 -17.88 25.81
N LEU A 332 -6.29 -16.95 24.86
CA LEU A 332 -5.20 -16.96 23.90
C LEU A 332 -3.97 -16.34 24.57
N TYR A 333 -3.12 -17.18 25.16
CA TYR A 333 -1.78 -16.80 25.59
C TYR A 333 -0.78 -17.17 24.48
N ILE A 334 -0.20 -16.15 23.84
CA ILE A 334 0.83 -16.31 22.81
C ILE A 334 2.14 -15.84 23.42
N THR A 335 3.18 -16.66 23.49
CA THR A 335 4.51 -16.18 23.92
C THR A 335 5.67 -16.96 23.31
N SER A 336 6.81 -16.28 23.14
CA SER A 336 8.06 -16.83 22.61
C SER A 336 8.97 -17.49 23.65
N ASP A 337 8.69 -17.31 24.95
CA ASP A 337 9.49 -17.87 26.04
C ASP A 337 8.79 -19.06 26.71
N LYS A 338 9.44 -20.21 26.59
CA LYS A 338 8.95 -21.45 27.17
C LYS A 338 8.98 -21.43 28.71
N VAL A 339 9.97 -20.80 29.32
CA VAL A 339 10.14 -20.75 30.78
C VAL A 339 9.03 -19.92 31.40
N HIS A 340 8.74 -18.76 30.81
CA HIS A 340 7.65 -17.90 31.24
C HIS A 340 6.26 -18.57 31.12
N MET A 341 6.03 -19.37 30.07
CA MET A 341 4.82 -20.20 29.98
C MET A 341 4.70 -21.23 31.10
N GLU A 342 5.81 -21.86 31.47
CA GLU A 342 5.79 -22.87 32.54
C GLU A 342 5.56 -22.22 33.92
N GLU A 343 5.95 -20.97 34.10
CA GLU A 343 5.62 -20.18 35.30
C GLU A 343 4.14 -19.75 35.34
N LEU A 344 3.56 -19.39 34.19
CA LEU A 344 2.12 -19.05 34.04
C LEU A 344 1.19 -20.20 34.47
N LYS A 345 1.63 -21.46 34.34
CA LYS A 345 0.94 -22.66 34.85
C LYS A 345 0.62 -22.57 36.36
N HIS A 346 1.44 -21.84 37.12
CA HIS A 346 1.34 -21.79 38.57
C HIS A 346 0.48 -20.61 39.07
N THR A 347 0.11 -19.68 38.17
CA THR A 347 -0.61 -18.44 38.50
C THR A 347 -2.05 -18.42 37.97
N ILE A 348 -2.36 -19.20 36.94
CA ILE A 348 -3.70 -19.35 36.39
C ILE A 348 -4.21 -20.75 36.78
N HIS A 349 -5.51 -20.93 37.02
CA HIS A 349 -6.12 -22.25 37.31
C HIS A 349 -6.10 -23.21 36.08
N VAL A 350 -4.99 -23.29 35.37
CA VAL A 350 -4.74 -24.16 34.22
C VAL A 350 -4.05 -25.43 34.73
N LYS A 351 -4.70 -26.57 34.54
CA LYS A 351 -4.25 -27.87 35.06
C LYS A 351 -3.06 -28.41 34.27
N GLU A 352 -3.04 -28.18 32.95
CA GLU A 352 -1.99 -28.65 32.04
C GLU A 352 -1.95 -27.81 30.75
N VAL A 353 -0.75 -27.60 30.21
CA VAL A 353 -0.49 -26.96 28.90
C VAL A 353 0.19 -28.00 28.01
N ALA A 354 -0.54 -28.56 27.04
CA ALA A 354 -0.02 -29.60 26.16
C ALA A 354 0.45 -29.00 24.81
N ILE A 355 1.52 -29.57 24.26
CA ILE A 355 1.89 -29.32 22.86
C ILE A 355 0.80 -29.94 21.99
N ALA A 356 0.04 -29.11 21.29
CA ALA A 356 -0.86 -29.59 20.25
C ALA A 356 -0.06 -30.45 19.27
N PRO A 357 -0.48 -31.69 18.98
CA PRO A 357 0.27 -32.57 18.10
C PRO A 357 0.46 -31.88 16.75
N ALA A 358 1.69 -31.97 16.21
CA ALA A 358 2.01 -31.42 14.91
C ALA A 358 1.24 -32.20 13.84
N HIS A 359 0.10 -31.65 13.41
CA HIS A 359 -0.47 -32.06 12.14
C HIS A 359 0.48 -31.54 11.05
N HIS A 360 1.19 -32.46 10.41
CA HIS A 360 2.07 -32.19 9.29
C HIS A 360 1.37 -31.25 8.28
N HIS A 361 2.02 -30.13 7.96
CA HIS A 361 1.82 -29.28 6.78
C HIS A 361 0.44 -29.37 6.13
N HIS A 362 -0.51 -28.58 6.59
CA HIS A 362 -1.67 -28.23 5.78
C HIS A 362 -1.96 -26.74 5.88
N SER A 363 -1.81 -26.07 4.73
CA SER A 363 -2.32 -24.74 4.45
C SER A 363 -3.73 -24.57 5.01
N LEU A 364 -4.00 -23.40 5.61
CA LEU A 364 -5.28 -23.00 6.17
C LEU A 364 -6.36 -22.83 5.07
N THR A 365 -6.80 -23.94 4.49
CA THR A 365 -7.97 -23.99 3.59
C THR A 365 -8.97 -25.07 4.01
N ASN A 366 -8.63 -25.97 4.95
CA ASN A 366 -9.48 -27.13 5.29
C ASN A 366 -10.16 -27.12 6.66
N ILE A 367 -10.07 -26.03 7.44
CA ILE A 367 -10.74 -25.98 8.76
C ILE A 367 -12.26 -25.77 8.62
N VAL A 368 -12.72 -25.12 7.53
CA VAL A 368 -14.16 -24.94 7.28
C VAL A 368 -14.82 -26.25 6.78
N ASP A 369 -14.12 -27.06 5.99
CA ASP A 369 -14.65 -28.34 5.46
C ASP A 369 -14.76 -29.45 6.52
N GLN A 370 -13.91 -29.45 7.56
CA GLN A 370 -14.01 -30.42 8.65
C GLN A 370 -15.08 -30.05 9.68
N ILE A 371 -15.44 -28.77 9.81
CA ILE A 371 -16.54 -28.34 10.67
C ILE A 371 -17.88 -28.66 9.99
N LEU A 372 -18.01 -28.46 8.67
CA LEU A 372 -19.23 -28.78 7.92
C LEU A 372 -19.49 -30.29 7.75
N LYS A 373 -18.46 -31.15 7.69
CA LYS A 373 -18.67 -32.61 7.65
C LYS A 373 -19.13 -33.20 8.99
N ARG A 374 -18.83 -32.55 10.11
CA ARG A 374 -19.15 -33.06 11.44
C ARG A 374 -20.61 -32.82 11.87
N ASP A 375 -21.30 -31.91 11.17
CA ASP A 375 -22.73 -31.65 11.38
C ASP A 375 -23.64 -32.44 10.43
N ILE A 376 -23.11 -33.07 9.37
CA ILE A 376 -23.90 -33.94 8.47
C ILE A 376 -23.97 -35.39 9.00
N GLU A 377 -23.02 -35.85 9.80
CA GLU A 377 -23.01 -37.22 10.36
C GLU A 377 -23.78 -37.37 11.68
N LYS A 378 -24.37 -36.28 12.23
CA LYS A 378 -25.18 -36.35 13.46
C LYS A 378 -26.69 -36.52 13.25
N HIS A 379 -27.15 -36.71 12.01
CA HIS A 379 -28.57 -36.95 11.71
C HIS A 379 -28.90 -38.26 10.97
N SER A 380 -27.98 -39.23 10.95
CA SER A 380 -28.30 -40.60 10.53
C SER A 380 -27.79 -41.59 11.57
N ASP A 381 -28.61 -41.85 12.59
CA ASP A 381 -28.78 -43.16 13.24
C ASP A 381 -29.78 -43.01 14.40
N PHE A 382 -31.06 -42.90 13.99
CA PHE A 382 -32.18 -43.44 14.74
C PHE A 382 -32.74 -44.58 13.88
N GLN A 383 -32.21 -45.79 14.07
CA GLN A 383 -32.93 -47.05 13.97
C GLN A 383 -32.17 -48.16 14.68
#